data_AF-A0A8W8NA90-F1
#
_entry.id   AF-A0A8W8NA90-F1
#
_cell.length_a   1.000
_cell.length_b   1.000
_cell.length_c   1.000
_cell.angle_alpha   90.00
_cell.angle_beta   90.00
_cell.angle_gamma   90.00
#
_symmetry.space_group_name_H-M   'P 1'
#
loop_
_entity.id
_entity.type
_entity.pdbx_description
1 polymer ?
#
loop_
_entity_poly.entity_id
_entity_poly.type
_entity_poly.pdbx_seq_one_letter_code
_entity_poly.pdbx_strand_id
1 'polypeptide(L)' 'ANTFAMTSHFFWGLWSVVQTEISDIEFGYLEYAITRFDGYFAKKESNKREELI' A
#
# COMPACT_ATOMS: atom_id res chain seq x y z
N ALA A 1 15.93 -0.64 6.16
CA ALA A 1 14.48 -0.73 5.87
C ALA A 1 14.11 -1.97 5.05
N ASN A 2 12.97 -2.62 5.33
CA ASN A 2 12.52 -3.81 4.59
C ASN A 2 11.86 -3.40 3.25
N THR A 3 12.67 -3.18 2.21
CA THR A 3 12.24 -2.68 0.88
C THR A 3 11.12 -3.52 0.27
N PHE A 4 11.13 -4.84 0.49
CA PHE A 4 10.08 -5.74 0.00
C PHE A 4 8.71 -5.46 0.61
N ALA A 5 8.64 -4.96 1.84
CA ALA A 5 7.39 -4.56 2.47
C ALA A 5 6.78 -3.35 1.75
N MET A 6 7.59 -2.34 1.38
CA MET A 6 7.10 -1.17 0.64
C MET A 6 6.59 -1.53 -0.75
N THR A 7 7.35 -2.33 -1.49
CA THR A 7 6.93 -2.80 -2.82
C THR A 7 5.64 -3.61 -2.72
N SER A 8 5.50 -4.45 -1.69
CA SER A 8 4.27 -5.20 -1.42
C SER A 8 3.09 -4.29 -1.09
N HIS A 9 3.27 -3.25 -0.28
CA HIS A 9 2.19 -2.31 0.02
C HIS A 9 1.70 -1.57 -1.23
N PHE A 10 2.63 -1.08 -2.06
CA PHE A 10 2.28 -0.40 -3.31
C PHE A 10 1.59 -1.32 -4.32
N PHE A 11 2.15 -2.52 -4.53
CA PHE A 11 1.61 -3.49 -5.48
C PHE A 11 0.18 -3.91 -5.12
N TRP A 12 -0.07 -4.27 -3.85
CA TRP A 12 -1.39 -4.70 -3.42
C TRP A 12 -2.41 -3.57 -3.31
N GLY A 13 -1.96 -2.33 -3.04
CA GLY A 13 -2.81 -1.15 -3.14
C GLY A 13 -3.31 -0.93 -4.57
N LEU A 14 -2.41 -0.99 -5.56
CA LEU A 14 -2.77 -0.83 -6.97
C LEU A 14 -3.68 -1.96 -7.47
N TRP A 15 -3.36 -3.22 -7.12
CA TRP A 15 -4.21 -4.37 -7.44
C TRP A 15 -5.64 -4.15 -6.93
N SER A 16 -5.78 -3.65 -5.70
CA SER A 16 -7.10 -3.43 -5.11
C SER A 16 -7.91 -2.34 -5.81
N VAL A 17 -7.27 -1.24 -6.22
CA VAL A 17 -7.96 -0.18 -6.99
C VAL A 17 -8.50 -0.71 -8.31
N VAL A 18 -7.73 -1.54 -9.02
CA VAL A 18 -8.21 -2.17 -10.25
C VAL A 18 -9.38 -3.10 -9.95
N GLN A 19 -9.29 -3.91 -8.89
CA GLN A 19 -10.34 -4.86 -8.51
C GLN A 19 -11.66 -4.20 -8.11
N THR A 20 -11.65 -2.97 -7.58
CA THR A 20 -12.90 -2.22 -7.31
C THR A 20 -13.79 -2.11 -8.54
N GLU A 21 -13.20 -2.00 -9.73
CA GLU A 21 -13.95 -1.82 -10.99
C GLU A 21 -14.23 -3.13 -11.72
N ILE A 22 -13.45 -4.20 -11.48
CA ILE A 22 -13.50 -5.43 -12.28
C ILE A 22 -13.99 -6.67 -11.54
N SER A 23 -14.18 -6.60 -10.22
CA SER A 23 -14.51 -7.76 -9.40
C SER A 23 -15.93 -7.70 -8.86
N ASP A 24 -16.66 -8.81 -9.03
CA ASP A 24 -18.00 -8.99 -8.45
C ASP A 24 -17.98 -9.44 -6.97
N ILE A 25 -16.79 -9.54 -6.35
CA ILE A 25 -16.63 -10.00 -4.98
C ILE A 25 -16.81 -8.82 -4.01
N GLU A 26 -17.71 -8.96 -3.04
CA GLU A 26 -17.93 -7.97 -1.98
C GLU A 26 -16.82 -8.04 -0.92
N PHE A 27 -15.67 -7.46 -1.23
CA PHE A 27 -14.46 -7.53 -0.41
C PHE A 27 -14.12 -6.21 0.32
N GLY A 28 -14.62 -5.06 -0.13
CA GLY A 28 -14.16 -3.75 0.36
C GLY A 28 -12.80 -3.35 -0.23
N TYR A 29 -12.70 -3.39 -1.56
CA TYR A 29 -11.45 -3.13 -2.28
C TYR A 29 -10.90 -1.71 -2.06
N LEU A 30 -11.76 -0.72 -1.85
CA LEU A 30 -11.30 0.65 -1.63
C LEU A 30 -10.66 0.82 -0.24
N GLU A 31 -11.29 0.26 0.79
CA GLU A 31 -10.79 0.27 2.17
C GLU A 31 -9.47 -0.48 2.29
N TYR A 32 -9.35 -1.63 1.59
CA TYR A 32 -8.09 -2.36 1.50
C TYR A 32 -7.02 -1.52 0.79
N ALA A 33 -7.34 -0.87 -0.35
CA ALA A 33 -6.38 -0.03 -1.07
C ALA A 33 -5.82 1.09 -0.18
N ILE A 34 -6.69 1.81 0.54
CA ILE A 34 -6.33 2.89 1.46
C ILE A 34 -5.36 2.38 2.53
N THR A 35 -5.73 1.28 3.21
CA THR A 35 -4.90 0.66 4.26
C THR A 35 -3.51 0.28 3.74
N ARG A 36 -3.42 -0.22 2.50
CA ARG A 36 -2.13 -0.59 1.89
C ARG A 36 -1.27 0.63 1.57
N PHE A 37 -1.86 1.70 1.06
CA PHE A 37 -1.12 2.93 0.76
C PHE A 37 -0.66 3.66 2.03
N ASP A 38 -1.47 3.68 3.09
CA ASP A 38 -1.06 4.23 4.39
C ASP A 38 0.19 3.51 4.92
N GLY A 39 0.22 2.17 4.85
CA GLY A 39 1.39 1.38 5.20
C GLY A 39 2.63 1.69 4.35
N TYR A 40 2.44 1.95 3.04
CA TYR A 40 3.53 2.38 2.16
C TYR A 40 4.09 3.76 2.57
N PHE A 41 3.22 4.76 2.76
CA PHE A 41 3.64 6.12 3.08
C PHE A 41 4.26 6.24 4.47
N ALA A 42 3.73 5.53 5.47
CA ALA A 42 4.33 5.46 6.80
C ALA A 42 5.75 4.90 6.76
N LYS A 43 5.99 3.86 5.96
CA LYS A 43 7.32 3.26 5.80
C LYS A 43 8.28 4.14 5.00
N LYS A 44 7.77 4.85 4.00
CA LYS A 44 8.56 5.81 3.22
C LYS A 44 9.05 6.97 4.08
N GLU A 45 8.20 7.49 4.97
CA GLU A 45 8.57 8.57 5.90
C GLU A 45 9.59 8.13 6.95
N SER A 46 9.46 6.91 7.49
CA SER A 46 10.46 6.37 8.42
C SER A 46 11.85 6.24 7.77
N ASN A 47 11.92 5.84 6.51
CA ASN A 47 13.19 5.68 5.82
C ASN A 47 13.87 7.03 5.53
N LYS A 48 13.10 8.06 5.15
CA LYS A 48 13.63 9.42 4.98
C LYS A 48 14.22 9.99 6.27
N ARG A 49 13.60 9.67 7.41
CA ARG A 49 14.08 10.07 8.74
C ARG A 49 15.35 9.33 9.15
N GLU A 50 15.54 8.08 8.76
CA GLU A 50 16.81 7.34 8.95
C GLU A 50 17.97 7.93 8.11
N GLU A 51 17.71 8.49 6.93
CA GLU A 51 18.73 9.14 6.08
C GLU A 51 19.19 10.52 6.60
N LEU A 52 18.39 11.15 7.48
CA LEU A 52 18.66 12.48 8.04
C LEU A 52 19.41 12.45 9.39
N ILE A 53 19.69 11.27 9.93
CA ILE A 53 20.41 11.05 11.20
C ILE A 53 21.76 10.41 10.87
#